data_AF-A0A914CPZ4-F1
#
_entry.id   AF-A0A914CPZ4-F1
#
_cell.length_a   1.000
_cell.length_b   1.000
_cell.length_c   1.000
_cell.angle_alpha   90.00
_cell.angle_beta   90.00
_cell.angle_gamma   90.00
#
_symmetry.space_group_name_H-M   'P 1'
#
loop_
_entity.id
_entity.type
_entity.pdbx_description
1 polymer ?
#
loop_
_entity_poly.entity_id
_entity_poly.type
_entity_poly.pdbx_seq_one_letter_code
_entity_poly.pdbx_strand_id
1 'polypeptide(L)'
;MIPLVFLFLTLFNHEVYGRARWTEAQANAWFQSQTYIMGSQYITSDAGNQLEMFQNDTFNPTLIDYELGLAESLGMTTMRIFLHDLAYSQDPTGFKSRLETLLQICSKHGIKPLLTIFDSCWNAFPKAGKQPEPITGVMLSDIVGTYANDARVLGWDLWNEPGNAFNATQNAALEQLLPQVFDWALSVDPTQPVTAGIWAGLNGVVPSIQINNSDIMSFHNYDPASNFEGMIKTMQQFNRPIICTEYMARTRGSSFITHLPIGKQYNIGMINWGFVNGKTQNNYPWDSWQNPYTTYQPYLWFHEVFRNDGTPYMVEEAQVIKRLNGCPKGLKSTAASLKGLTCYNAYTTPLNSTDAAAACAKTYSNLGIIGSAAQNTDVINYVSANFSSCDKFYIGLYQDAYGGYDWPMAGWTYDNSAYVNWKTGYPTNDTTAKCVVLNKDGTWTNQACSTPQCYICSY
;
A
#
# COMPACT_ATOMS: atom_id res chain seq x y z
N MET A 1 -77.01 -3.09 -1.44
CA MET A 1 -75.80 -3.37 -2.26
C MET A 1 -74.90 -2.15 -2.15
N ILE A 2 -73.82 -2.25 -1.36
CA ILE A 2 -72.80 -1.21 -1.18
C ILE A 2 -71.49 -1.87 -1.62
N PRO A 3 -70.71 -1.26 -2.54
CA PRO A 3 -69.55 -1.92 -3.11
C PRO A 3 -68.37 -1.91 -2.12
N LEU A 4 -67.66 -3.04 -2.06
CA LEU A 4 -66.39 -3.19 -1.37
C LEU A 4 -65.36 -2.20 -1.95
N VAL A 5 -64.80 -1.36 -1.09
CA VAL A 5 -63.57 -0.61 -1.37
C VAL A 5 -62.40 -1.49 -0.94
N PHE A 6 -61.63 -1.98 -1.90
CA PHE A 6 -60.34 -2.62 -1.65
C PHE A 6 -59.35 -1.56 -1.14
N LEU A 7 -58.95 -1.71 0.13
CA LEU A 7 -57.85 -0.95 0.70
C LEU A 7 -56.54 -1.50 0.12
N PHE A 8 -55.98 -0.83 -0.89
CA PHE A 8 -54.59 -1.05 -1.28
C PHE A 8 -53.71 -0.51 -0.15
N LEU A 9 -53.12 -1.41 0.63
CA LEU A 9 -51.93 -1.12 1.43
C LEU A 9 -50.80 -0.80 0.45
N THR A 10 -50.62 0.49 0.14
CA THR A 10 -49.36 0.98 -0.38
C THR A 10 -48.32 0.78 0.71
N LEU A 11 -47.52 -0.29 0.58
CA LEU A 11 -46.22 -0.36 1.21
C LEU A 11 -45.43 0.84 0.71
N PHE A 12 -45.35 1.89 1.54
CA PHE A 12 -44.28 2.86 1.38
C PHE A 12 -42.98 2.06 1.58
N ASN A 13 -42.25 1.81 0.48
CA ASN A 13 -40.84 1.50 0.58
C ASN A 13 -40.24 2.63 1.42
N HIS A 14 -39.83 2.34 2.65
CA HIS A 14 -38.84 3.18 3.28
C HIS A 14 -37.62 3.13 2.35
N GLU A 15 -37.33 4.24 1.69
CA GLU A 15 -36.01 4.47 1.13
C GLU A 15 -35.03 4.23 2.29
N VAL A 16 -34.30 3.11 2.21
CA VAL A 16 -33.18 2.89 3.12
C VAL A 16 -32.15 3.91 2.68
N TYR A 17 -32.06 5.03 3.40
CA TYR A 17 -30.99 6.01 3.25
C TYR A 17 -29.69 5.30 3.68
N GLY A 18 -28.95 4.76 2.70
CA GLY A 18 -27.69 4.05 2.90
C GLY A 18 -27.50 2.84 1.99
N ARG A 19 -26.25 2.47 1.71
CA ARG A 19 -25.93 1.25 0.95
C ARG A 19 -25.68 0.05 1.87
N ALA A 20 -25.87 -1.15 1.35
CA ALA A 20 -25.36 -2.36 2.00
C ALA A 20 -23.82 -2.45 1.88
N ARG A 21 -23.23 -3.31 2.71
CA ARG A 21 -21.86 -3.81 2.51
C ARG A 21 -21.68 -4.30 1.08
N TRP A 22 -20.56 -3.97 0.46
CA TRP A 22 -20.19 -4.45 -0.87
C TRP A 22 -20.15 -5.97 -0.92
N THR A 23 -20.65 -6.50 -2.02
CA THR A 23 -20.38 -7.87 -2.46
C THR A 23 -18.88 -8.08 -2.68
N GLU A 24 -18.42 -9.33 -2.64
CA GLU A 24 -17.04 -9.68 -2.96
C GLU A 24 -16.64 -9.17 -4.36
N ALA A 25 -17.55 -9.26 -5.34
CA ALA A 25 -17.30 -8.77 -6.69
C ALA A 25 -17.08 -7.26 -6.75
N GLN A 26 -17.92 -6.47 -6.05
CA GLN A 26 -17.75 -5.01 -5.97
C GLN A 26 -16.43 -4.63 -5.31
N ALA A 27 -16.09 -5.27 -4.18
CA ALA A 27 -14.85 -5.01 -3.47
C ALA A 27 -13.62 -5.36 -4.33
N ASN A 28 -13.62 -6.53 -4.98
CA ASN A 28 -12.53 -6.95 -5.86
C ASN A 28 -12.41 -6.05 -7.10
N ALA A 29 -13.53 -5.61 -7.71
CA ALA A 29 -13.51 -4.67 -8.83
C ALA A 29 -12.92 -3.33 -8.42
N TRP A 30 -13.33 -2.78 -7.26
CA TRP A 30 -12.76 -1.56 -6.71
C TRP A 30 -11.25 -1.71 -6.48
N PHE A 31 -10.81 -2.80 -5.85
CA PHE A 31 -9.39 -3.02 -5.55
C PHE A 31 -8.53 -3.20 -6.80
N GLN A 32 -9.05 -3.90 -7.82
CA GLN A 32 -8.39 -4.05 -9.11
C GLN A 32 -8.19 -2.69 -9.80
N SER A 33 -9.16 -1.77 -9.68
CA SER A 33 -9.09 -0.45 -10.30
C SER A 33 -8.08 0.52 -9.66
N GLN A 34 -7.60 0.25 -8.44
CA GLN A 34 -6.61 1.12 -7.78
C GLN A 34 -5.22 0.98 -8.43
N THR A 35 -4.31 1.91 -8.20
CA THR A 35 -2.86 1.60 -8.28
C THR A 35 -2.51 0.65 -7.13
N TYR A 36 -1.34 0.00 -7.17
CA TYR A 36 -0.92 -0.85 -6.04
C TYR A 36 -0.85 0.00 -4.76
N ILE A 37 -1.67 -0.35 -3.77
CA ILE A 37 -1.80 0.43 -2.54
C ILE A 37 -0.54 0.22 -1.71
N MET A 38 0.34 1.22 -1.70
CA MET A 38 1.55 1.22 -0.90
C MET A 38 1.75 2.61 -0.28
N GLY A 39 2.02 2.67 1.02
CA GLY A 39 2.09 3.94 1.73
C GLY A 39 2.58 3.81 3.17
N SER A 40 2.34 4.86 3.93
CA SER A 40 2.69 4.95 5.35
C SER A 40 1.54 5.54 6.17
N GLN A 41 1.59 5.30 7.48
CA GLN A 41 0.86 6.06 8.46
C GLN A 41 1.45 7.47 8.52
N TYR A 42 0.61 8.48 8.41
CA TYR A 42 1.04 9.86 8.29
C TYR A 42 0.52 10.75 9.41
N ILE A 43 1.47 11.42 10.06
CA ILE A 43 1.33 12.58 10.94
C ILE A 43 2.49 13.51 10.55
N THR A 44 2.25 14.81 10.46
CA THR A 44 3.33 15.76 10.11
C THR A 44 4.45 15.69 11.12
N SER A 45 5.71 15.79 10.69
CA SER A 45 6.85 15.63 11.61
C SER A 45 6.92 16.68 12.72
N ASP A 46 6.22 17.81 12.57
CA ASP A 46 6.06 18.87 13.57
C ASP A 46 4.87 18.66 14.53
N ALA A 47 4.11 17.57 14.40
CA ALA A 47 3.01 17.21 15.28
C ALA A 47 3.29 15.90 16.04
N GLY A 48 3.00 15.87 17.34
CA GLY A 48 3.15 14.69 18.18
C GLY A 48 1.96 13.74 18.11
N ASN A 49 0.82 14.19 17.60
CA ASN A 49 -0.39 13.40 17.38
C ASN A 49 -1.33 14.10 16.37
N GLN A 50 -2.41 13.41 16.01
CA GLN A 50 -3.44 13.88 15.09
C GLN A 50 -4.26 15.08 15.61
N LEU A 51 -4.35 15.31 16.93
CA LEU A 51 -4.98 16.52 17.47
C LEU A 51 -4.13 17.74 17.12
N GLU A 52 -2.83 17.69 17.43
CA GLU A 52 -1.89 18.76 17.12
C GLU A 52 -1.79 18.99 15.61
N MET A 53 -1.77 17.93 14.80
CA MET A 53 -1.71 18.06 13.33
C MET A 53 -2.89 18.86 12.75
N PHE A 54 -4.10 18.70 13.29
CA PHE A 54 -5.34 19.28 12.73
C PHE A 54 -5.87 20.51 13.48
N GLN A 55 -5.14 21.05 14.45
CA GLN A 55 -5.50 22.30 15.12
C GLN A 55 -5.20 23.53 14.26
N ASN A 56 -5.98 24.60 14.43
CA ASN A 56 -5.84 25.81 13.62
C ASN A 56 -4.44 26.43 13.72
N ASP A 57 -3.87 26.46 14.92
CA ASP A 57 -2.61 27.17 15.19
C ASP A 57 -1.36 26.38 14.76
N THR A 58 -1.52 25.08 14.51
CA THR A 58 -0.44 24.12 14.27
C THR A 58 -0.55 23.41 12.93
N PHE A 59 -1.68 23.50 12.23
CA PHE A 59 -1.84 22.93 10.90
C PHE A 59 -0.87 23.56 9.90
N ASN A 60 0.01 22.72 9.34
CA ASN A 60 1.13 23.16 8.52
C ASN A 60 1.05 22.63 7.08
N PRO A 61 0.30 23.28 6.18
CA PRO A 61 0.13 22.80 4.82
C PRO A 61 1.43 22.82 4.00
N THR A 62 2.38 23.70 4.34
CA THR A 62 3.68 23.77 3.64
C THR A 62 4.52 22.52 3.96
N LEU A 63 4.54 22.10 5.22
CA LEU A 63 5.24 20.89 5.60
C LEU A 63 4.54 19.63 5.08
N ILE A 64 3.20 19.60 5.09
CA ILE A 64 2.42 18.51 4.49
C ILE A 64 2.79 18.35 3.01
N ASP A 65 2.86 19.45 2.24
CA ASP A 65 3.26 19.43 0.84
C ASP A 65 4.66 18.85 0.64
N TYR A 66 5.62 19.29 1.45
CA TYR A 66 6.98 18.79 1.40
C TYR A 66 7.06 17.27 1.68
N GLU A 67 6.42 16.82 2.76
CA GLU A 67 6.48 15.42 3.20
C GLU A 67 5.71 14.49 2.25
N LEU A 68 4.56 14.92 1.71
CA LEU A 68 3.87 14.16 0.67
C LEU A 68 4.65 14.13 -0.65
N GLY A 69 5.48 15.15 -0.93
CA GLY A 69 6.48 15.09 -2.00
C GLY A 69 7.56 14.02 -1.78
N LEU A 70 7.95 13.75 -0.53
CA LEU A 70 8.86 12.64 -0.22
C LEU A 70 8.20 11.29 -0.52
N ALA A 71 6.91 11.14 -0.20
CA ALA A 71 6.14 9.93 -0.48
C ALA A 71 6.01 9.68 -1.98
N GLU A 72 5.66 10.71 -2.74
CA GLU A 72 5.64 10.69 -4.21
C GLU A 72 6.99 10.25 -4.76
N SER A 73 8.10 10.77 -4.21
CA SER A 73 9.45 10.42 -4.66
C SER A 73 9.80 8.93 -4.51
N LEU A 74 9.13 8.21 -3.60
CA LEU A 74 9.23 6.76 -3.43
C LEU A 74 8.20 5.99 -4.26
N GLY A 75 7.20 6.66 -4.81
CA GLY A 75 6.08 6.05 -5.51
C GLY A 75 4.97 5.54 -4.60
N MET A 76 4.88 6.04 -3.36
CA MET A 76 3.74 5.74 -2.49
C MET A 76 2.46 6.35 -3.05
N THR A 77 1.36 5.62 -2.94
CA THR A 77 0.07 6.00 -3.53
C THR A 77 -1.00 6.28 -2.48
N THR A 78 -0.69 6.03 -1.21
CA THR A 78 -1.62 6.24 -0.11
C THR A 78 -0.91 6.74 1.14
N MET A 79 -1.66 7.45 1.97
CA MET A 79 -1.30 7.74 3.34
C MET A 79 -2.48 7.37 4.21
N ARG A 80 -2.23 6.59 5.27
CA ARG A 80 -3.24 6.40 6.30
C ARG A 80 -3.16 7.57 7.27
N ILE A 81 -4.27 8.23 7.56
CA ILE A 81 -4.29 9.49 8.31
C ILE A 81 -5.39 9.41 9.37
N PHE A 82 -5.00 9.50 10.64
CA PHE A 82 -5.94 9.56 11.75
C PHE A 82 -6.59 10.93 11.83
N LEU A 83 -7.89 10.94 12.07
CA LEU A 83 -8.65 12.12 12.43
C LEU A 83 -8.87 12.16 13.95
N HIS A 84 -9.08 13.34 14.52
CA HIS A 84 -9.39 13.48 15.94
C HIS A 84 -10.75 14.16 16.16
N ASP A 85 -11.59 13.51 16.96
CA ASP A 85 -12.91 13.99 17.39
C ASP A 85 -12.85 15.31 18.18
N LEU A 86 -11.84 15.52 19.03
CA LEU A 86 -11.63 16.79 19.75
C LEU A 86 -11.31 17.95 18.80
N ALA A 87 -10.46 17.74 17.78
CA ALA A 87 -10.15 18.76 16.78
C ALA A 87 -11.41 19.16 16.01
N TYR A 88 -12.22 18.17 15.61
CA TYR A 88 -13.51 18.38 14.97
C TYR A 88 -14.50 19.10 15.90
N SER A 89 -14.66 18.63 17.15
CA SER A 89 -15.65 19.17 18.08
C SER A 89 -15.38 20.63 18.48
N GLN A 90 -14.11 21.04 18.50
CA GLN A 90 -13.70 22.41 18.80
C GLN A 90 -13.99 23.38 17.64
N ASP A 91 -13.74 22.95 16.40
CA ASP A 91 -13.86 23.77 15.20
C ASP A 91 -14.28 22.91 14.00
N PRO A 92 -15.57 22.51 13.88
CA PRO A 92 -16.00 21.61 12.81
C PRO A 92 -15.79 22.19 11.41
N THR A 93 -16.01 23.51 11.27
CA THR A 93 -15.91 24.20 9.97
C THR A 93 -14.45 24.33 9.54
N GLY A 94 -13.58 24.81 10.42
CA GLY A 94 -12.16 24.92 10.11
C GLY A 94 -11.48 23.56 10.01
N PHE A 95 -11.89 22.56 10.79
CA PHE A 95 -11.40 21.18 10.66
C PHE A 95 -11.67 20.64 9.25
N LYS A 96 -12.90 20.82 8.74
CA LYS A 96 -13.23 20.44 7.36
C LYS A 96 -12.43 21.24 6.32
N SER A 97 -12.20 22.53 6.54
CA SER A 97 -11.34 23.35 5.65
C SER A 97 -9.88 22.85 5.61
N ARG A 98 -9.34 22.41 6.76
CA ARG A 98 -7.98 21.85 6.85
C ARG A 98 -7.89 20.47 6.22
N LEU A 99 -8.90 19.62 6.42
CA LEU A 99 -9.02 18.33 5.73
C LEU A 99 -9.13 18.52 4.21
N GLU A 100 -9.91 19.48 3.73
CA GLU A 100 -9.98 19.82 2.30
C GLU A 100 -8.60 20.24 1.76
N THR A 101 -7.87 21.08 2.50
CA THR A 101 -6.51 21.49 2.13
C THR A 101 -5.57 20.29 2.04
N LEU A 102 -5.62 19.38 3.02
CA LEU A 102 -4.88 18.13 3.00
C LEU A 102 -5.24 17.26 1.78
N LEU A 103 -6.53 17.10 1.46
CA LEU A 103 -6.97 16.34 0.28
C LEU A 103 -6.48 16.95 -1.04
N GLN A 104 -6.42 18.27 -1.14
CA GLN A 104 -5.82 18.96 -2.29
C GLN A 104 -4.32 18.65 -2.43
N ILE A 105 -3.57 18.67 -1.32
CA ILE A 105 -2.15 18.34 -1.32
C ILE A 105 -1.94 16.85 -1.64
N CYS A 106 -2.71 15.94 -1.04
CA CYS A 106 -2.67 14.52 -1.41
C CYS A 106 -2.91 14.32 -2.90
N SER A 107 -3.92 14.97 -3.48
CA SER A 107 -4.22 14.88 -4.90
C SER A 107 -3.09 15.42 -5.78
N LYS A 108 -2.42 16.51 -5.36
CA LYS A 108 -1.25 17.07 -6.07
C LYS A 108 -0.12 16.04 -6.18
N HIS A 109 0.07 15.21 -5.18
CA HIS A 109 1.12 14.18 -5.11
C HIS A 109 0.66 12.78 -5.57
N GLY A 110 -0.54 12.66 -6.16
CA GLY A 110 -1.08 11.38 -6.61
C GLY A 110 -1.42 10.39 -5.47
N ILE A 111 -1.63 10.90 -4.26
CA ILE A 111 -1.91 10.13 -3.05
C ILE A 111 -3.42 10.13 -2.79
N LYS A 112 -3.97 8.95 -2.53
CA LYS A 112 -5.33 8.80 -2.01
C LYS A 112 -5.28 8.40 -0.54
N PRO A 113 -5.72 9.25 0.41
CA PRO A 113 -5.63 8.90 1.82
C PRO A 113 -6.67 7.87 2.25
N LEU A 114 -6.26 6.96 3.13
CA LEU A 114 -7.14 6.12 3.94
C LEU A 114 -7.39 6.87 5.26
N LEU A 115 -8.60 7.37 5.47
CA LEU A 115 -8.92 8.19 6.64
C LEU A 115 -9.38 7.31 7.79
N THR A 116 -8.69 7.40 8.94
CA THR A 116 -9.01 6.63 10.14
C THR A 116 -9.84 7.47 11.11
N ILE A 117 -11.04 7.00 11.45
CA ILE A 117 -12.01 7.78 12.24
C ILE A 117 -11.80 7.62 13.75
N PHE A 118 -11.80 6.38 14.23
CA PHE A 118 -11.62 6.09 15.66
C PHE A 118 -10.27 5.43 15.94
N ASP A 119 -9.70 5.78 17.10
CA ASP A 119 -8.49 5.19 17.60
C ASP A 119 -8.64 4.76 19.07
N SER A 120 -8.27 3.52 19.36
CA SER A 120 -8.35 2.88 20.69
C SER A 120 -7.01 2.87 21.41
N CYS A 121 -5.89 3.24 20.77
CA CYS A 121 -4.56 3.20 21.40
C CYS A 121 -4.21 4.46 22.21
N TRP A 122 -5.08 5.48 22.25
CA TRP A 122 -4.87 6.69 23.05
C TRP A 122 -5.89 6.82 24.19
N ASN A 123 -5.40 6.71 25.43
CA ASN A 123 -6.11 7.26 26.59
C ASN A 123 -5.08 7.77 27.60
N ALA A 124 -4.83 9.08 27.62
CA ALA A 124 -3.85 9.61 28.56
C ALA A 124 -4.42 9.80 29.98
N PHE A 125 -5.71 10.15 30.17
CA PHE A 125 -6.27 10.44 31.51
C PHE A 125 -7.81 10.30 31.62
N PRO A 126 -8.39 9.09 31.77
CA PRO A 126 -9.81 8.95 32.12
C PRO A 126 -10.07 9.42 33.56
N LYS A 127 -11.15 10.18 33.79
CA LYS A 127 -11.52 10.69 35.14
C LYS A 127 -12.43 9.70 35.89
N ALA A 128 -12.34 9.68 37.23
CA ALA A 128 -13.28 8.91 38.06
C ALA A 128 -14.70 9.48 37.96
N GLY A 129 -15.67 8.65 37.59
CA GLY A 129 -17.08 9.02 37.38
C GLY A 129 -17.62 8.50 36.05
N LYS A 130 -18.95 8.55 35.88
CA LYS A 130 -19.62 8.22 34.61
C LYS A 130 -19.12 9.19 33.53
N GLN A 131 -18.43 8.67 32.51
CA GLN A 131 -18.05 9.46 31.35
C GLN A 131 -19.31 9.91 30.60
N PRO A 132 -19.29 11.07 29.92
CA PRO A 132 -20.36 11.42 29.00
C PRO A 132 -20.56 10.26 28.02
N GLU A 133 -21.81 9.90 27.77
CA GLU A 133 -22.11 9.03 26.63
C GLU A 133 -21.56 9.75 25.39
N PRO A 134 -20.72 9.13 24.55
CA PRO A 134 -20.35 9.73 23.28
C PRO A 134 -21.65 10.08 22.54
N ILE A 135 -21.73 11.26 21.92
CA ILE A 135 -22.75 11.50 20.89
C ILE A 135 -22.23 10.76 19.65
N THR A 136 -22.39 9.45 19.70
CA THR A 136 -21.74 8.51 18.78
C THR A 136 -22.30 8.68 17.37
N GLY A 137 -21.41 8.81 16.39
CA GLY A 137 -21.77 8.88 14.96
C GLY A 137 -21.77 10.28 14.34
N VAL A 138 -21.75 11.38 15.09
CA VAL A 138 -21.86 12.75 14.50
C VAL A 138 -20.64 13.11 13.63
N MET A 139 -19.43 12.99 14.16
CA MET A 139 -18.21 13.24 13.37
C MET A 139 -18.11 12.25 12.22
N LEU A 140 -18.38 10.96 12.48
CA LEU A 140 -18.29 9.91 11.47
C LEU A 140 -19.22 10.20 10.30
N SER A 141 -20.52 10.38 10.54
CA SER A 141 -21.48 10.62 9.47
C SER A 141 -21.31 12.00 8.82
N ASP A 142 -20.88 13.04 9.55
CA ASP A 142 -20.58 14.35 8.94
C ASP A 142 -19.35 14.29 8.02
N ILE A 143 -18.24 13.71 8.48
CA ILE A 143 -17.01 13.62 7.68
C ILE A 143 -17.21 12.65 6.50
N VAL A 144 -17.68 11.43 6.75
CA VAL A 144 -17.93 10.44 5.69
C VAL A 144 -18.96 10.99 4.70
N GLY A 145 -20.04 11.60 5.18
CA GLY A 145 -21.08 12.19 4.33
C GLY A 145 -20.59 13.39 3.51
N THR A 146 -19.76 14.26 4.10
CA THR A 146 -19.18 15.43 3.39
C THR A 146 -18.33 14.98 2.20
N TYR A 147 -17.59 13.87 2.33
CA TYR A 147 -16.65 13.38 1.31
C TYR A 147 -17.09 12.05 0.64
N ALA A 148 -18.36 11.67 0.76
CA ALA A 148 -18.89 10.38 0.32
C ALA A 148 -18.64 10.09 -1.17
N ASN A 149 -18.56 11.13 -1.99
CA ASN A 149 -18.35 11.05 -3.44
C ASN A 149 -16.97 11.60 -3.88
N ASP A 150 -16.08 11.89 -2.95
CA ASP A 150 -14.77 12.45 -3.25
C ASP A 150 -13.78 11.37 -3.71
N ALA A 151 -13.46 11.36 -5.00
CA ALA A 151 -12.56 10.39 -5.60
C ALA A 151 -11.10 10.48 -5.11
N ARG A 152 -10.75 11.56 -4.38
CA ARG A 152 -9.44 11.72 -3.74
C ARG A 152 -9.28 10.77 -2.55
N VAL A 153 -10.35 10.42 -1.84
CA VAL A 153 -10.30 9.51 -0.68
C VAL A 153 -10.18 8.06 -1.16
N LEU A 154 -9.26 7.29 -0.57
CA LEU A 154 -9.09 5.87 -0.89
C LEU A 154 -10.19 5.03 -0.26
N GLY A 155 -10.48 5.28 1.02
CA GLY A 155 -11.40 4.50 1.83
C GLY A 155 -11.50 5.04 3.25
N TRP A 156 -12.35 4.40 4.04
CA TRP A 156 -12.65 4.77 5.42
C TRP A 156 -12.25 3.63 6.35
N ASP A 157 -11.20 3.86 7.15
CA ASP A 157 -10.83 2.99 8.25
C ASP A 157 -11.61 3.44 9.50
N LEU A 158 -12.76 2.82 9.73
CA LEU A 158 -13.70 3.30 10.73
C LEU A 158 -13.12 3.21 12.14
N TRP A 159 -12.24 2.23 12.39
CA TRP A 159 -11.65 2.04 13.70
C TRP A 159 -10.31 1.30 13.58
N ASN A 160 -9.27 1.93 14.14
CA ASN A 160 -7.89 1.46 14.16
C ASN A 160 -7.71 0.03 14.70
N GLU A 161 -7.92 -0.16 16.00
CA GLU A 161 -7.69 -1.44 16.68
C GLU A 161 -8.82 -1.75 17.67
N PRO A 162 -10.04 -2.08 17.20
CA PRO A 162 -11.18 -2.35 18.06
C PRO A 162 -10.80 -3.33 19.20
N GLY A 163 -10.97 -2.88 20.44
CA GLY A 163 -10.74 -3.70 21.63
C GLY A 163 -9.31 -3.70 22.16
N ASN A 164 -8.36 -2.99 21.52
CA ASN A 164 -7.03 -2.83 22.11
C ASN A 164 -7.11 -2.06 23.44
N ALA A 165 -6.36 -2.53 24.43
CA ALA A 165 -6.36 -2.07 25.82
C ALA A 165 -7.74 -2.07 26.54
N PHE A 166 -8.76 -2.73 25.99
CA PHE A 166 -10.09 -2.79 26.60
C PHE A 166 -10.20 -3.95 27.58
N ASN A 167 -10.89 -3.72 28.70
CA ASN A 167 -11.31 -4.79 29.61
C ASN A 167 -12.57 -5.51 29.09
N ALA A 168 -12.97 -6.60 29.76
CA ALA A 168 -14.11 -7.42 29.33
C ALA A 168 -15.44 -6.65 29.22
N THR A 169 -15.70 -5.69 30.12
CA THR A 169 -16.93 -4.86 30.06
C THR A 169 -16.90 -3.91 28.87
N GLN A 170 -15.74 -3.30 28.61
CA GLN A 170 -15.56 -2.43 27.43
C GLN A 170 -15.67 -3.24 26.13
N ASN A 171 -15.14 -4.46 26.08
CA ASN A 171 -15.30 -5.34 24.92
C ASN A 171 -16.75 -5.75 24.68
N ALA A 172 -17.52 -6.06 25.73
CA ALA A 172 -18.95 -6.36 25.58
C ALA A 172 -19.74 -5.16 25.01
N ALA A 173 -19.38 -3.93 25.39
CA ALA A 173 -19.97 -2.73 24.81
C ALA A 173 -19.51 -2.52 23.35
N LEU A 174 -18.23 -2.77 23.06
CA LEU A 174 -17.68 -2.69 21.71
C LEU A 174 -18.36 -3.68 20.75
N GLU A 175 -18.65 -4.90 21.18
CA GLU A 175 -19.34 -5.91 20.37
C GLU A 175 -20.74 -5.43 19.91
N GLN A 176 -21.39 -4.58 20.71
CA GLN A 176 -22.67 -3.95 20.35
C GLN A 176 -22.48 -2.69 19.50
N LEU A 177 -21.43 -1.92 19.76
CA LEU A 177 -21.18 -0.64 19.10
C LEU A 177 -20.58 -0.79 17.70
N LEU A 178 -19.64 -1.71 17.51
CA LEU A 178 -18.89 -1.82 16.26
C LEU A 178 -19.78 -2.07 15.03
N PRO A 179 -20.83 -2.92 15.06
CA PRO A 179 -21.78 -3.02 13.94
C PRO A 179 -22.47 -1.68 13.63
N GLN A 180 -22.87 -0.92 14.66
CA GLN A 180 -23.51 0.39 14.48
C GLN A 180 -22.58 1.41 13.84
N VAL A 181 -21.27 1.34 14.13
CA VAL A 181 -20.25 2.18 13.48
C VAL A 181 -20.22 1.94 11.96
N PHE A 182 -20.32 0.68 11.52
CA PHE A 182 -20.49 0.36 10.10
C PHE A 182 -21.82 0.90 9.56
N ASP A 183 -22.94 0.68 10.26
CA ASP A 183 -24.25 1.16 9.83
C ASP A 183 -24.28 2.69 9.65
N TRP A 184 -23.66 3.45 10.54
CA TRP A 184 -23.56 4.92 10.43
C TRP A 184 -22.70 5.40 9.26
N ALA A 185 -21.65 4.64 8.91
CA ALA A 185 -20.81 4.96 7.75
C ALA A 185 -21.56 4.65 6.45
N LEU A 186 -22.29 3.54 6.44
CA LEU A 186 -23.04 3.07 5.28
C LEU A 186 -24.34 3.87 5.03
N SER A 187 -24.92 4.47 6.06
CA SER A 187 -26.14 5.30 5.95
C SER A 187 -25.96 6.56 5.11
N VAL A 188 -24.72 7.05 4.97
CA VAL A 188 -24.37 8.21 4.14
C VAL A 188 -23.84 7.82 2.75
N ASP A 189 -23.96 6.54 2.39
CA ASP A 189 -23.67 5.97 1.06
C ASP A 189 -22.33 6.40 0.44
N PRO A 190 -21.18 6.14 1.10
CA PRO A 190 -19.88 6.47 0.55
C PRO A 190 -19.54 5.56 -0.64
N THR A 191 -19.02 6.17 -1.70
CA THR A 191 -18.51 5.47 -2.90
C THR A 191 -17.19 4.74 -2.65
N GLN A 192 -16.51 5.04 -1.54
CA GLN A 192 -15.28 4.37 -1.09
C GLN A 192 -15.59 3.21 -0.13
N PRO A 193 -14.70 2.21 0.00
CA PRO A 193 -14.92 1.10 0.93
C PRO A 193 -14.79 1.54 2.39
N VAL A 194 -15.52 0.84 3.27
CA VAL A 194 -15.34 0.91 4.73
C VAL A 194 -14.61 -0.33 5.26
N THR A 195 -13.79 -0.15 6.30
CA THR A 195 -13.06 -1.23 6.98
C THR A 195 -12.82 -0.92 8.46
N ALA A 196 -12.35 -1.90 9.24
CA ALA A 196 -11.85 -1.69 10.59
C ALA A 196 -10.71 -2.69 10.90
N GLY A 197 -9.60 -2.21 11.48
CA GLY A 197 -8.32 -2.93 11.55
C GLY A 197 -8.29 -4.13 12.50
N ILE A 198 -8.02 -5.32 11.98
CA ILE A 198 -7.87 -6.54 12.79
C ILE A 198 -6.43 -6.60 13.34
N TRP A 199 -6.28 -6.52 14.67
CA TRP A 199 -4.95 -6.48 15.32
C TRP A 199 -4.64 -7.72 16.19
N ALA A 200 -5.66 -8.38 16.76
CA ALA A 200 -5.52 -9.47 17.72
C ALA A 200 -5.74 -10.88 17.13
N GLY A 201 -5.53 -11.04 15.81
CA GLY A 201 -5.82 -12.28 15.08
C GLY A 201 -7.28 -12.41 14.63
N LEU A 202 -7.60 -13.51 13.93
CA LEU A 202 -8.87 -13.67 13.19
C LEU A 202 -9.98 -14.34 14.01
N ASN A 203 -9.69 -14.80 15.23
CA ASN A 203 -10.63 -15.55 16.07
C ASN A 203 -11.27 -14.62 17.10
N GLY A 204 -12.57 -14.80 17.34
CA GLY A 204 -13.32 -14.07 18.37
C GLY A 204 -14.45 -13.22 17.80
N VAL A 205 -15.24 -12.62 18.70
CA VAL A 205 -16.46 -11.88 18.33
C VAL A 205 -16.10 -10.60 17.55
N VAL A 206 -15.15 -9.81 18.06
CA VAL A 206 -14.74 -8.54 17.43
C VAL A 206 -14.14 -8.76 16.02
N PRO A 207 -13.14 -9.65 15.81
CA PRO A 207 -12.68 -9.98 14.46
C PRO A 207 -13.80 -10.49 13.54
N SER A 208 -14.75 -11.29 14.06
CA SER A 208 -15.90 -11.75 13.28
C SER A 208 -16.78 -10.59 12.80
N ILE A 209 -17.02 -9.59 13.65
CA ILE A 209 -17.75 -8.37 13.27
C ILE A 209 -16.98 -7.63 12.16
N GLN A 210 -15.67 -7.44 12.31
CA GLN A 210 -14.84 -6.75 11.33
C GLN A 210 -14.86 -7.46 9.97
N ILE A 211 -14.68 -8.79 9.96
CA ILE A 211 -14.72 -9.63 8.76
C ILE A 211 -16.10 -9.60 8.09
N ASN A 212 -17.18 -9.54 8.87
CA ASN A 212 -18.55 -9.62 8.34
C ASN A 212 -19.13 -8.28 7.90
N ASN A 213 -18.55 -7.14 8.31
CA ASN A 213 -19.08 -5.81 7.99
C ASN A 213 -18.18 -4.99 7.06
N SER A 214 -16.88 -5.28 6.99
CA SER A 214 -15.97 -4.50 6.14
C SER A 214 -16.10 -4.82 4.65
N ASP A 215 -16.13 -3.79 3.79
CA ASP A 215 -16.11 -3.98 2.33
C ASP A 215 -14.81 -4.67 1.89
N ILE A 216 -13.69 -4.19 2.45
CA ILE A 216 -12.34 -4.74 2.31
C ILE A 216 -11.79 -5.13 3.68
N MET A 217 -10.94 -6.13 3.75
CA MET A 217 -10.33 -6.54 5.01
C MET A 217 -9.07 -5.72 5.29
N SER A 218 -8.95 -5.20 6.51
CA SER A 218 -7.74 -4.55 7.00
C SER A 218 -7.19 -5.26 8.24
N PHE A 219 -5.87 -5.25 8.40
CA PHE A 219 -5.20 -5.89 9.54
C PHE A 219 -3.84 -5.29 9.84
N HIS A 220 -3.37 -5.48 11.07
CA HIS A 220 -2.05 -5.06 11.52
C HIS A 220 -1.14 -6.27 11.72
N ASN A 221 0.14 -6.13 11.37
CA ASN A 221 1.13 -7.17 11.60
C ASN A 221 2.53 -6.59 11.82
N TYR A 222 3.07 -6.78 13.01
CA TYR A 222 4.42 -6.35 13.39
C TYR A 222 5.36 -7.54 13.64
N ASP A 223 4.96 -8.73 13.20
CA ASP A 223 5.65 -10.00 13.42
C ASP A 223 6.62 -10.35 12.27
N PRO A 224 7.45 -11.39 12.41
CA PRO A 224 8.30 -11.85 11.32
C PRO A 224 7.50 -12.21 10.06
N ALA A 225 8.14 -12.08 8.89
CA ALA A 225 7.53 -12.29 7.57
C ALA A 225 6.76 -13.62 7.40
N SER A 226 7.19 -14.70 8.07
CA SER A 226 6.49 -15.99 8.03
C SER A 226 5.11 -15.95 8.69
N ASN A 227 4.96 -15.19 9.78
CA ASN A 227 3.67 -14.96 10.43
C ASN A 227 2.76 -14.11 9.52
N PHE A 228 3.30 -13.01 9.00
CA PHE A 228 2.60 -12.14 8.04
C PHE A 228 2.05 -12.91 6.84
N GLU A 229 2.87 -13.73 6.19
CA GLU A 229 2.45 -14.56 5.06
C GLU A 229 1.38 -15.59 5.46
N GLY A 230 1.52 -16.19 6.64
CA GLY A 230 0.53 -17.12 7.19
C GLY A 230 -0.84 -16.45 7.37
N MET A 231 -0.86 -15.26 7.95
CA MET A 231 -2.07 -14.48 8.16
C MET A 231 -2.75 -14.12 6.83
N ILE A 232 -1.97 -13.68 5.83
CA ILE A 232 -2.49 -13.41 4.47
C ILE A 232 -3.17 -14.65 3.90
N LYS A 233 -2.50 -15.81 3.93
CA LYS A 233 -3.04 -17.06 3.38
C LYS A 233 -4.35 -17.47 4.03
N THR A 234 -4.49 -17.24 5.34
CA THR A 234 -5.77 -17.48 6.03
C THR A 234 -6.84 -16.47 5.59
N MET A 235 -6.51 -15.18 5.52
CA MET A 235 -7.47 -14.14 5.12
C MET A 235 -7.94 -14.25 3.67
N GLN A 236 -7.13 -14.81 2.76
CA GLN A 236 -7.51 -15.02 1.36
C GLN A 236 -8.75 -15.93 1.21
N GLN A 237 -9.07 -16.76 2.19
CA GLN A 237 -10.25 -17.62 2.19
C GLN A 237 -11.58 -16.83 2.18
N PHE A 238 -11.56 -15.57 2.59
CA PHE A 238 -12.74 -14.70 2.59
C PHE A 238 -13.01 -14.01 1.24
N ASN A 239 -12.20 -14.27 0.20
CA ASN A 239 -12.37 -13.77 -1.17
C ASN A 239 -12.57 -12.24 -1.29
N ARG A 240 -12.00 -11.48 -0.36
CA ARG A 240 -12.07 -10.02 -0.34
C ARG A 240 -10.68 -9.41 -0.46
N PRO A 241 -10.57 -8.17 -0.97
CA PRO A 241 -9.34 -7.41 -0.92
C PRO A 241 -8.81 -7.31 0.50
N ILE A 242 -7.49 -7.34 0.63
CA ILE A 242 -6.78 -7.27 1.90
C ILE A 242 -5.78 -6.10 1.85
N ILE A 243 -5.78 -5.29 2.90
CA ILE A 243 -4.79 -4.24 3.13
C ILE A 243 -4.17 -4.45 4.52
N CYS A 244 -2.86 -4.61 4.58
CA CYS A 244 -2.13 -4.48 5.83
C CYS A 244 -1.98 -2.98 6.12
N THR A 245 -2.80 -2.46 7.04
CA THR A 245 -2.91 -1.03 7.35
C THR A 245 -1.85 -0.56 8.33
N GLU A 246 -1.19 -1.49 9.02
CA GLU A 246 -0.02 -1.21 9.84
C GLU A 246 0.96 -2.39 9.85
N TYR A 247 2.23 -2.08 9.59
CA TYR A 247 3.34 -2.98 9.82
C TYR A 247 4.62 -2.19 10.09
N MET A 248 5.68 -2.97 10.30
CA MET A 248 7.08 -2.60 10.42
C MET A 248 7.53 -2.35 11.84
N ALA A 249 8.04 -3.40 12.45
CA ALA A 249 8.86 -3.36 13.64
C ALA A 249 10.23 -3.96 13.28
N ARG A 250 11.20 -3.12 12.87
CA ARG A 250 12.47 -3.62 12.29
C ARG A 250 13.25 -4.53 13.25
N THR A 251 13.23 -4.23 14.54
CA THR A 251 13.89 -5.06 15.58
C THR A 251 13.22 -6.42 15.78
N ARG A 252 12.01 -6.64 15.24
CA ARG A 252 11.28 -7.92 15.23
C ARG A 252 11.38 -8.65 13.88
N GLY A 253 12.22 -8.19 12.96
CA GLY A 253 12.34 -8.76 11.62
C GLY A 253 11.24 -8.33 10.64
N SER A 254 10.45 -7.32 11.00
CA SER A 254 9.43 -6.72 10.14
C SER A 254 9.96 -5.44 9.49
N SER A 255 10.19 -5.47 8.17
CA SER A 255 10.79 -4.39 7.38
C SER A 255 10.25 -4.36 5.96
N PHE A 256 10.51 -3.27 5.22
CA PHE A 256 10.15 -3.19 3.80
C PHE A 256 10.77 -4.33 2.97
N ILE A 257 12.04 -4.66 3.25
CA ILE A 257 12.78 -5.73 2.57
C ILE A 257 12.12 -7.10 2.78
N THR A 258 11.57 -7.37 3.97
CA THR A 258 11.00 -8.69 4.28
C THR A 258 9.50 -8.78 3.94
N HIS A 259 8.75 -7.68 4.01
CA HIS A 259 7.28 -7.70 3.93
C HIS A 259 6.72 -7.26 2.57
N LEU A 260 7.23 -6.18 1.98
CA LEU A 260 6.69 -5.68 0.71
C LEU A 260 6.76 -6.73 -0.42
N PRO A 261 7.85 -7.50 -0.57
CA PRO A 261 7.89 -8.67 -1.45
C PRO A 261 6.69 -9.62 -1.34
N ILE A 262 6.35 -10.04 -0.11
CA ILE A 262 5.21 -10.92 0.16
C ILE A 262 3.90 -10.19 -0.17
N GLY A 263 3.75 -8.94 0.28
CA GLY A 263 2.59 -8.11 -0.01
C GLY A 263 2.34 -8.00 -1.51
N LYS A 264 3.38 -7.81 -2.31
CA LYS A 264 3.28 -7.74 -3.77
C LYS A 264 2.89 -9.08 -4.40
N GLN A 265 3.52 -10.16 -3.98
CA GLN A 265 3.24 -11.52 -4.46
C GLN A 265 1.77 -11.91 -4.26
N TYR A 266 1.21 -11.57 -3.09
CA TYR A 266 -0.18 -11.90 -2.74
C TYR A 266 -1.19 -10.78 -3.08
N ASN A 267 -0.72 -9.69 -3.71
CA ASN A 267 -1.52 -8.50 -4.06
C ASN A 267 -2.26 -7.90 -2.84
N ILE A 268 -1.52 -7.69 -1.75
CA ILE A 268 -1.98 -7.09 -0.49
C ILE A 268 -1.59 -5.61 -0.50
N GLY A 269 -2.50 -4.72 -0.12
CA GLY A 269 -2.15 -3.32 0.11
C GLY A 269 -1.24 -3.19 1.34
N MET A 270 -0.23 -2.34 1.30
CA MET A 270 0.82 -2.27 2.34
C MET A 270 0.99 -0.85 2.86
N ILE A 271 0.68 -0.63 4.14
CA ILE A 271 0.84 0.67 4.81
C ILE A 271 1.67 0.46 6.07
N ASN A 272 2.89 1.01 6.10
CA ASN A 272 3.77 0.86 7.28
C ASN A 272 3.41 1.90 8.35
N TRP A 273 3.71 1.62 9.61
CA TRP A 273 3.71 2.63 10.67
C TRP A 273 4.98 3.49 10.56
N GLY A 274 4.86 4.79 10.86
CA GLY A 274 5.94 5.79 10.75
C GLY A 274 6.19 6.29 9.33
N PHE A 275 6.66 7.53 9.18
CA PHE A 275 6.95 8.11 7.87
C PHE A 275 8.17 9.05 7.90
N VAL A 276 8.03 10.25 8.48
CA VAL A 276 9.13 11.19 8.69
C VAL A 276 9.42 11.32 10.18
N ASN A 277 10.69 11.14 10.55
CA ASN A 277 11.13 11.32 11.93
C ASN A 277 10.76 12.71 12.44
N GLY A 278 10.18 12.78 13.64
CA GLY A 278 9.54 13.98 14.14
C GLY A 278 9.12 13.88 15.60
N LYS A 279 8.15 14.72 16.00
CA LYS A 279 7.64 14.77 17.38
C LYS A 279 7.02 13.46 17.86
N THR A 280 6.52 12.63 16.95
CA THR A 280 5.96 11.30 17.25
C THR A 280 7.01 10.31 17.75
N GLN A 281 8.29 10.52 17.41
CA GLN A 281 9.41 9.71 17.90
C GLN A 281 9.29 8.19 17.59
N ASN A 282 8.61 7.80 16.50
CA ASN A 282 8.47 6.38 16.14
C ASN A 282 9.77 5.74 15.64
N ASN A 283 10.86 6.50 15.53
CA ASN A 283 12.19 5.93 15.30
C ASN A 283 12.68 5.10 16.51
N TYR A 284 12.12 5.35 17.70
CA TYR A 284 12.43 4.58 18.91
C TYR A 284 11.51 3.35 19.07
N PRO A 285 12.00 2.26 19.67
CA PRO A 285 11.20 1.08 19.98
C PRO A 285 10.12 1.35 21.03
N TRP A 286 9.09 0.50 21.10
CA TRP A 286 7.98 0.66 22.04
C TRP A 286 8.39 0.68 23.52
N ASP A 287 9.54 0.11 23.88
CA ASP A 287 10.03 0.14 25.26
C ASP A 287 10.66 1.49 25.64
N SER A 288 10.84 2.42 24.69
CA SER A 288 11.44 3.74 24.94
C SER A 288 10.70 4.61 25.96
N TRP A 289 9.40 4.39 26.14
CA TRP A 289 8.61 5.02 27.20
C TRP A 289 9.07 4.61 28.61
N GLN A 290 9.58 3.38 28.75
CA GLN A 290 10.11 2.84 30.01
C GLN A 290 11.64 2.98 30.08
N ASN A 291 12.33 2.92 28.93
CA ASN A 291 13.78 3.02 28.78
C ASN A 291 14.17 4.18 27.83
N PRO A 292 14.17 5.45 28.29
CA PRO A 292 14.38 6.59 27.40
C PRO A 292 15.77 6.65 26.77
N TYR A 293 15.81 6.78 25.45
CA TYR A 293 17.03 6.90 24.63
C TYR A 293 17.57 8.34 24.62
N THR A 294 18.00 8.83 25.79
CA THR A 294 18.36 10.25 26.01
C THR A 294 19.79 10.62 25.65
N THR A 295 20.72 9.65 25.62
CA THR A 295 22.15 9.88 25.39
C THR A 295 22.67 9.29 24.08
N TYR A 296 21.85 8.48 23.40
CA TYR A 296 22.17 7.83 22.14
C TYR A 296 20.90 7.54 21.34
N GLN A 297 21.01 7.40 20.01
CA GLN A 297 19.93 6.89 19.18
C GLN A 297 19.97 5.35 19.09
N PRO A 298 18.82 4.69 18.86
CA PRO A 298 18.81 3.25 18.65
C PRO A 298 19.66 2.89 17.42
N TYR A 299 20.41 1.79 17.52
CA TYR A 299 21.24 1.27 16.42
C TYR A 299 20.42 1.00 15.16
N LEU A 300 19.19 0.52 15.34
CA LEU A 300 18.22 0.26 14.28
C LEU A 300 16.93 1.02 14.59
N TRP A 301 16.55 1.96 13.72
CA TRP A 301 15.27 2.67 13.85
C TRP A 301 14.10 1.72 13.74
N PHE A 302 13.03 2.03 14.47
CA PHE A 302 11.89 1.15 14.57
C PHE A 302 10.93 1.30 13.39
N HIS A 303 10.29 2.46 13.22
CA HIS A 303 9.23 2.67 12.21
C HIS A 303 9.55 3.68 11.11
N GLU A 304 10.35 4.71 11.37
CA GLU A 304 10.47 5.85 10.44
C GLU A 304 11.14 5.49 9.09
N VAL A 305 10.72 6.16 8.02
CA VAL A 305 11.21 5.97 6.63
C VAL A 305 12.24 7.04 6.28
N PHE A 306 11.97 8.28 6.68
CA PHE A 306 12.78 9.46 6.39
C PHE A 306 13.33 10.10 7.66
N ARG A 307 14.49 10.71 7.52
CA ARG A 307 15.03 11.68 8.48
C ARG A 307 14.34 13.03 8.28
N ASN A 308 14.46 13.92 9.26
CA ASN A 308 13.85 15.26 9.21
C ASN A 308 14.39 16.13 8.07
N ASP A 309 15.55 15.80 7.50
CA ASP A 309 16.12 16.49 6.34
C ASP A 309 15.61 15.94 4.99
N GLY A 310 14.69 14.97 5.02
CA GLY A 310 14.12 14.31 3.84
C GLY A 310 14.98 13.21 3.24
N THR A 311 16.14 12.89 3.83
CA THR A 311 16.93 11.74 3.37
C THR A 311 16.32 10.42 3.88
N PRO A 312 16.28 9.36 3.05
CA PRO A 312 15.86 8.04 3.52
C PRO A 312 16.74 7.54 4.67
N TYR A 313 16.13 6.97 5.71
CA TYR A 313 16.86 6.34 6.81
C TYR A 313 17.73 5.17 6.31
N MET A 314 17.14 4.31 5.48
CA MET A 314 17.79 3.18 4.80
C MET A 314 17.58 3.28 3.29
N VAL A 315 18.68 3.47 2.54
CA VAL A 315 18.65 3.64 1.08
C VAL A 315 18.16 2.37 0.40
N GLU A 316 18.52 1.20 0.93
CA GLU A 316 18.13 -0.10 0.40
C GLU A 316 16.61 -0.32 0.48
N GLU A 317 15.97 0.08 1.59
CA GLU A 317 14.52 0.01 1.73
C GLU A 317 13.81 0.96 0.77
N ALA A 318 14.30 2.20 0.63
CA ALA A 318 13.78 3.15 -0.34
C ALA A 318 13.87 2.63 -1.79
N GLN A 319 14.95 1.90 -2.13
CA GLN A 319 15.07 1.24 -3.43
C GLN A 319 14.06 0.11 -3.61
N VAL A 320 13.82 -0.72 -2.58
CA VAL A 320 12.80 -1.79 -2.64
C VAL A 320 11.40 -1.22 -2.86
N ILE A 321 11.02 -0.16 -2.14
CA ILE A 321 9.73 0.53 -2.30
C ILE A 321 9.55 0.97 -3.75
N LYS A 322 10.54 1.71 -4.29
CA LYS A 322 10.52 2.24 -5.66
C LYS A 322 10.41 1.13 -6.71
N ARG A 323 11.16 0.05 -6.55
CA ARG A 323 11.16 -1.10 -7.48
C ARG A 323 9.81 -1.81 -7.49
N LEU A 324 9.28 -2.13 -6.31
CA LEU A 324 8.02 -2.86 -6.19
C LEU A 324 6.81 -2.05 -6.68
N ASN A 325 6.90 -0.72 -6.71
CA ASN A 325 5.87 0.10 -7.35
C ASN A 325 5.85 -0.08 -8.88
N GLY A 326 7.01 -0.26 -9.51
CA GLY A 326 7.13 -0.52 -10.95
C GLY A 326 6.73 -1.95 -11.38
N CYS A 327 6.65 -2.89 -10.43
CA CYS A 327 6.11 -4.22 -10.65
C CYS A 327 4.59 -4.16 -10.93
N PRO A 328 4.06 -4.85 -11.97
CA PRO A 328 2.62 -5.04 -12.13
C PRO A 328 1.97 -5.70 -10.89
N LYS A 329 0.67 -5.46 -10.68
CA LYS A 329 -0.10 -6.10 -9.60
C LYS A 329 -0.11 -7.62 -9.80
N GLY A 330 0.26 -8.38 -8.76
CA GLY A 330 0.04 -9.83 -8.70
C GLY A 330 1.02 -10.73 -9.47
N LEU A 331 2.32 -10.36 -9.57
CA LEU A 331 3.31 -11.24 -10.19
C LEU A 331 3.62 -12.43 -9.26
N LYS A 332 3.12 -13.61 -9.61
CA LYS A 332 3.43 -14.89 -8.95
C LYS A 332 4.80 -15.35 -9.42
N SER A 333 5.87 -14.92 -8.75
CA SER A 333 7.16 -15.59 -8.93
C SER A 333 7.04 -17.03 -8.42
N THR A 334 7.42 -18.00 -9.25
CA THR A 334 7.51 -19.42 -8.85
C THR A 334 8.82 -19.74 -8.13
N ALA A 335 9.70 -18.74 -7.92
CA ALA A 335 10.99 -18.94 -7.27
C ALA A 335 10.85 -19.14 -5.75
N ALA A 336 11.38 -20.25 -5.24
CA ALA A 336 11.29 -20.69 -3.84
C ALA A 336 12.07 -19.83 -2.82
N SER A 337 12.60 -18.66 -3.19
CA SER A 337 13.28 -17.77 -2.24
C SER A 337 13.06 -16.30 -2.55
N LEU A 338 12.73 -15.53 -1.51
CA LEU A 338 12.56 -14.07 -1.52
C LEU A 338 13.84 -13.29 -1.90
N LYS A 339 14.97 -13.98 -2.13
CA LYS A 339 16.21 -13.39 -2.67
C LYS A 339 16.17 -13.14 -4.19
N GLY A 340 15.02 -13.21 -4.85
CA GLY A 340 14.92 -13.16 -6.32
C GLY A 340 13.56 -12.76 -6.88
N LEU A 341 12.83 -11.85 -6.22
CA LEU A 341 11.67 -11.22 -6.87
C LEU A 341 12.15 -10.21 -7.90
N THR A 342 12.50 -10.73 -9.08
CA THR A 342 12.65 -9.94 -10.29
C THR A 342 11.27 -9.82 -10.92
N CYS A 343 10.64 -8.66 -10.81
CA CYS A 343 9.43 -8.40 -11.58
C CYS A 343 9.82 -7.92 -12.97
N TYR A 344 8.98 -8.20 -13.96
CA TYR A 344 9.18 -7.68 -15.31
C TYR A 344 8.01 -6.80 -15.72
N ASN A 345 8.32 -5.72 -16.40
CA ASN A 345 7.33 -4.92 -17.13
C ASN A 345 7.87 -4.69 -18.55
N ALA A 346 6.99 -4.78 -19.55
CA ALA A 346 7.38 -4.60 -20.95
C ALA A 346 6.76 -3.33 -21.53
N TYR A 347 7.50 -2.69 -22.42
CA TYR A 347 7.15 -1.42 -23.03
C TYR A 347 7.14 -1.55 -24.54
N THR A 348 6.07 -1.09 -25.17
CA THR A 348 5.81 -1.24 -26.61
C THR A 348 6.37 -0.13 -27.47
N THR A 349 6.78 1.00 -26.88
CA THR A 349 7.39 2.11 -27.60
C THR A 349 8.82 1.74 -27.97
N PRO A 350 9.15 1.53 -29.26
CA PRO A 350 10.46 1.03 -29.63
C PRO A 350 11.56 2.07 -29.37
N LEU A 351 12.61 1.67 -28.69
CA LEU A 351 13.78 2.49 -28.38
C LEU A 351 15.06 1.74 -28.76
N ASN A 352 16.15 2.47 -29.03
CA ASN A 352 17.47 1.84 -29.05
C ASN A 352 17.85 1.35 -27.64
N SER A 353 18.87 0.50 -27.52
CA SER A 353 19.21 -0.14 -26.24
C SER A 353 19.59 0.87 -25.14
N THR A 354 20.31 1.94 -25.48
CA THR A 354 20.73 2.96 -24.51
C THR A 354 19.54 3.74 -23.97
N ASP A 355 18.63 4.17 -24.84
CA ASP A 355 17.42 4.89 -24.45
C ASP A 355 16.45 3.98 -23.68
N ALA A 356 16.36 2.69 -24.06
CA ALA A 356 15.59 1.69 -23.33
C ALA A 356 16.14 1.47 -21.91
N ALA A 357 17.47 1.36 -21.76
CA ALA A 357 18.12 1.28 -20.45
C ALA A 357 17.90 2.53 -19.61
N ALA A 358 18.01 3.72 -20.21
CA ALA A 358 17.71 4.98 -19.55
C ALA A 358 16.23 5.08 -19.13
N ALA A 359 15.30 4.55 -19.95
CA ALA A 359 13.88 4.50 -19.62
C ALA A 359 13.60 3.58 -18.43
N CYS A 360 14.21 2.39 -18.36
CA CYS A 360 14.13 1.53 -17.17
C CYS A 360 14.75 2.20 -15.94
N ALA A 361 15.89 2.88 -16.08
CA ALA A 361 16.55 3.57 -14.98
C ALA A 361 15.69 4.68 -14.36
N LYS A 362 14.89 5.39 -15.17
CA LYS A 362 13.91 6.40 -14.69
C LYS A 362 12.85 5.81 -13.77
N THR A 363 12.55 4.51 -13.89
CA THR A 363 11.63 3.79 -12.99
C THR A 363 12.39 2.95 -11.95
N TYR A 364 13.64 3.30 -11.62
CA TYR A 364 14.48 2.58 -10.64
C TYR A 364 14.65 1.10 -10.96
N SER A 365 14.74 0.77 -12.24
CA SER A 365 14.89 -0.60 -12.75
C SER A 365 16.06 -0.71 -13.73
N ASN A 366 16.39 -1.93 -14.13
CA ASN A 366 17.36 -2.18 -15.19
C ASN A 366 16.65 -2.79 -16.40
N LEU A 367 17.30 -2.80 -17.56
CA LEU A 367 16.86 -3.71 -18.63
C LEU A 367 16.81 -5.15 -18.10
N GLY A 368 15.80 -5.89 -18.54
CA GLY A 368 15.37 -7.15 -17.95
C GLY A 368 16.50 -8.14 -17.77
N ILE A 369 16.76 -8.55 -16.52
CA ILE A 369 17.77 -9.56 -16.16
C ILE A 369 17.10 -10.93 -16.07
N ILE A 370 17.55 -11.91 -16.87
CA ILE A 370 17.00 -13.27 -16.88
C ILE A 370 18.11 -14.25 -16.46
N GLY A 371 18.12 -14.64 -15.19
CA GLY A 371 19.15 -15.49 -14.59
C GLY A 371 18.83 -16.98 -14.56
N SER A 372 17.63 -17.41 -15.00
CA SER A 372 17.24 -18.83 -14.97
C SER A 372 16.21 -19.19 -16.04
N ALA A 373 16.09 -20.49 -16.33
CA ALA A 373 15.06 -21.02 -17.24
C ALA A 373 13.63 -20.74 -16.76
N ALA A 374 13.40 -20.75 -15.45
CA ALA A 374 12.10 -20.40 -14.86
C ALA A 374 11.75 -18.94 -15.15
N GLN A 375 12.68 -18.02 -14.88
CA GLN A 375 12.51 -16.60 -15.20
C GLN A 375 12.30 -16.37 -16.70
N ASN A 376 13.04 -17.06 -17.57
CA ASN A 376 12.86 -16.93 -19.02
C ASN A 376 11.44 -17.36 -19.44
N THR A 377 10.93 -18.44 -18.85
CA THR A 377 9.57 -18.94 -19.09
C THR A 377 8.52 -17.95 -18.60
N ASP A 378 8.69 -17.41 -17.39
CA ASP A 378 7.77 -16.43 -16.80
C ASP A 378 7.70 -15.15 -17.65
N VAL A 379 8.86 -14.62 -18.07
CA VAL A 379 8.93 -13.45 -18.96
C VAL A 379 8.23 -13.73 -20.28
N ILE A 380 8.45 -14.90 -20.88
CA ILE A 380 7.84 -15.26 -22.16
C ILE A 380 6.33 -15.41 -22.08
N ASN A 381 5.83 -16.07 -21.04
CA ASN A 381 4.40 -16.19 -20.81
C ASN A 381 3.76 -14.79 -20.64
N TYR A 382 4.42 -13.91 -19.89
CA TYR A 382 3.96 -12.54 -19.70
C TYR A 382 3.94 -11.73 -21.00
N VAL A 383 5.04 -11.70 -21.77
CA VAL A 383 5.10 -10.89 -23.00
C VAL A 383 4.20 -11.44 -24.10
N SER A 384 4.11 -12.76 -24.22
CA SER A 384 3.28 -13.41 -25.24
C SER A 384 1.78 -13.23 -24.98
N ALA A 385 1.36 -13.22 -23.73
CA ALA A 385 -0.04 -13.02 -23.36
C ALA A 385 -0.51 -11.57 -23.50
N ASN A 386 0.39 -10.59 -23.35
CA ASN A 386 0.00 -9.17 -23.17
C ASN A 386 0.52 -8.23 -24.27
N PHE A 387 1.51 -8.62 -25.08
CA PHE A 387 2.22 -7.69 -25.98
C PHE A 387 2.35 -8.24 -27.41
N SER A 388 1.21 -8.49 -28.06
CA SER A 388 1.17 -9.09 -29.41
C SER A 388 1.86 -8.25 -30.49
N SER A 389 1.94 -6.92 -30.32
CA SER A 389 2.52 -5.97 -31.28
C SER A 389 4.04 -5.93 -31.32
N CYS A 390 4.74 -6.61 -30.40
CA CYS A 390 6.20 -6.61 -30.30
C CYS A 390 6.75 -8.01 -30.60
N ASP A 391 7.66 -8.16 -31.56
CA ASP A 391 8.27 -9.46 -31.88
C ASP A 391 9.55 -9.76 -31.10
N LYS A 392 10.22 -8.70 -30.64
CA LYS A 392 11.50 -8.76 -29.92
C LYS A 392 11.52 -7.73 -28.81
N PHE A 393 12.22 -8.06 -27.73
CA PHE A 393 12.37 -7.19 -26.58
C PHE A 393 13.84 -7.06 -26.19
N TYR A 394 14.35 -5.84 -26.03
CA TYR A 394 15.65 -5.66 -25.35
C TYR A 394 15.60 -6.23 -23.94
N ILE A 395 16.63 -7.02 -23.62
CA ILE A 395 16.96 -7.49 -22.27
C ILE A 395 18.33 -6.94 -21.88
N GLY A 396 18.69 -7.01 -20.60
CA GLY A 396 19.88 -6.35 -20.07
C GLY A 396 21.20 -6.93 -20.54
N LEU A 397 21.23 -8.15 -21.07
CA LEU A 397 22.48 -8.79 -21.49
C LEU A 397 23.14 -8.02 -22.63
N TYR A 398 24.43 -7.73 -22.49
CA TYR A 398 25.21 -7.03 -23.51
C TYR A 398 26.60 -7.63 -23.64
N GLN A 399 27.22 -7.46 -24.82
CA GLN A 399 28.60 -7.85 -25.04
C GLN A 399 29.55 -6.73 -24.60
N ASP A 400 30.47 -7.06 -23.70
CA ASP A 400 31.47 -6.14 -23.16
C ASP A 400 32.61 -5.86 -24.16
N ALA A 401 33.62 -5.10 -23.72
CA ALA A 401 34.79 -4.78 -24.55
C ALA A 401 35.71 -5.98 -24.83
N TYR A 402 35.61 -7.05 -24.05
CA TYR A 402 36.42 -8.26 -24.15
C TYR A 402 35.71 -9.40 -24.91
N GLY A 403 34.48 -9.18 -25.35
CA GLY A 403 33.66 -10.14 -26.10
C GLY A 403 32.81 -11.06 -25.21
N GLY A 404 32.87 -10.89 -23.89
CA GLY A 404 32.02 -11.58 -22.91
C GLY A 404 30.62 -10.99 -22.89
N TYR A 405 29.63 -11.78 -22.50
CA TYR A 405 28.25 -11.31 -22.34
C TYR A 405 27.94 -11.17 -20.86
N ASP A 406 27.60 -9.96 -20.44
CA ASP A 406 27.37 -9.60 -19.04
C ASP A 406 26.04 -8.89 -18.83
N TRP A 407 25.53 -9.03 -17.60
CA TRP A 407 24.38 -8.26 -17.14
C TRP A 407 24.85 -6.94 -16.50
N PRO A 408 24.20 -5.80 -16.76
CA PRO A 408 24.51 -4.54 -16.09
C PRO A 408 24.12 -4.66 -14.61
N MET A 409 25.09 -5.03 -13.77
CA MET A 409 24.87 -5.15 -12.32
C MET A 409 25.17 -3.82 -11.63
N ALA A 410 24.14 -3.03 -11.34
CA ALA A 410 24.24 -1.97 -10.34
C ALA A 410 24.08 -2.60 -8.94
N GLY A 411 25.18 -3.08 -8.34
CA GLY A 411 25.26 -3.36 -6.90
C GLY A 411 24.67 -4.69 -6.40
N TRP A 412 24.36 -5.65 -7.28
CA TRP A 412 23.86 -6.96 -6.85
C TRP A 412 24.91 -8.05 -7.02
N THR A 413 25.19 -8.81 -5.96
CA THR A 413 25.90 -10.11 -6.06
C THR A 413 24.89 -11.19 -6.42
N TYR A 414 24.44 -11.22 -7.68
CA TYR A 414 23.75 -12.39 -8.24
C TYR A 414 24.77 -13.27 -8.93
N ASP A 415 24.83 -14.54 -8.55
CA ASP A 415 25.55 -15.59 -9.28
C ASP A 415 24.73 -15.96 -10.54
N ASN A 416 24.68 -15.03 -11.52
CA ASN A 416 23.86 -15.13 -12.74
C ASN A 416 24.67 -15.51 -13.99
N SER A 417 25.95 -15.88 -13.85
CA SER A 417 26.84 -16.09 -15.00
C SER A 417 26.65 -17.42 -15.74
N ALA A 418 25.68 -18.25 -15.37
CA ALA A 418 25.55 -19.61 -15.92
C ALA A 418 24.41 -19.81 -16.93
N TYR A 419 23.29 -19.06 -16.83
CA TYR A 419 22.13 -19.31 -17.68
C TYR A 419 22.16 -18.46 -18.96
N VAL A 420 22.02 -19.14 -20.10
CA VAL A 420 21.80 -18.51 -21.41
C VAL A 420 20.73 -19.26 -22.18
N ASN A 421 19.96 -18.55 -23.01
CA ASN A 421 18.96 -19.16 -23.90
C ASN A 421 19.13 -18.75 -25.36
N TRP A 422 20.35 -18.80 -25.87
CA TRP A 422 20.66 -18.42 -27.25
C TRP A 422 19.87 -19.23 -28.28
N LYS A 423 19.38 -18.54 -29.32
CA LYS A 423 18.87 -19.21 -30.52
C LYS A 423 20.00 -19.96 -31.21
N THR A 424 19.71 -21.11 -31.81
CA THR A 424 20.71 -21.84 -32.62
C THR A 424 21.35 -20.90 -33.65
N GLY A 425 22.69 -20.86 -33.66
CA GLY A 425 23.47 -19.96 -34.52
C GLY A 425 23.78 -18.58 -33.91
N TYR A 426 23.40 -18.35 -32.65
CA TYR A 426 23.70 -17.12 -31.90
C TYR A 426 24.54 -17.41 -30.64
N PRO A 427 25.27 -16.41 -30.13
CA PRO A 427 25.47 -15.09 -30.72
C PRO A 427 26.26 -15.16 -32.03
N THR A 428 25.99 -14.23 -32.96
CA THR A 428 26.76 -14.10 -34.20
C THR A 428 28.08 -13.38 -33.92
N ASN A 429 29.07 -13.58 -34.78
CA ASN A 429 30.37 -12.88 -34.70
C ASN A 429 30.32 -11.43 -35.24
N ASP A 430 29.12 -10.85 -35.39
CA ASP A 430 28.96 -9.47 -35.85
C ASP A 430 29.39 -8.50 -34.73
N THR A 431 30.55 -7.87 -34.93
CA THR A 431 31.15 -6.92 -34.00
C THR A 431 30.30 -5.66 -33.73
N THR A 432 29.29 -5.39 -34.57
CA THR A 432 28.34 -4.30 -34.38
C THR A 432 27.12 -4.71 -33.55
N ALA A 433 26.88 -6.03 -33.40
CA ALA A 433 25.72 -6.61 -32.73
C ALA A 433 26.02 -6.94 -31.27
N LYS A 434 26.13 -5.90 -30.43
CA LYS A 434 26.52 -6.05 -29.01
C LYS A 434 25.37 -6.13 -28.02
N CYS A 435 24.13 -5.87 -28.43
CA CYS A 435 22.98 -5.85 -27.54
C CYS A 435 22.08 -7.06 -27.77
N VAL A 436 21.43 -7.55 -26.72
CA VAL A 436 20.66 -8.80 -26.78
C VAL A 436 19.16 -8.52 -26.71
N VAL A 437 18.41 -9.27 -27.51
CA VAL A 437 16.95 -9.26 -27.51
C VAL A 437 16.38 -10.65 -27.26
N LEU A 438 15.30 -10.70 -26.49
CA LEU A 438 14.43 -11.86 -26.29
C LEU A 438 13.44 -11.95 -27.46
N ASN A 439 13.36 -13.11 -28.09
CA ASN A 439 12.36 -13.42 -29.13
C ASN A 439 11.09 -14.02 -28.52
N LYS A 440 9.97 -13.95 -29.24
CA LYS A 440 8.68 -14.58 -28.85
C LYS A 440 8.76 -16.08 -28.57
N ASP A 441 9.70 -16.80 -29.17
CA ASP A 441 9.94 -18.23 -28.92
C ASP A 441 10.76 -18.51 -27.64
N GLY A 442 11.14 -17.46 -26.91
CA GLY A 442 11.95 -17.54 -25.69
C GLY A 442 13.44 -17.52 -25.90
N THR A 443 13.93 -17.66 -27.13
CA THR A 443 15.36 -17.66 -27.43
C THR A 443 15.93 -16.26 -27.54
N TRP A 444 17.25 -16.13 -27.38
CA TRP A 444 17.96 -14.84 -27.42
C TRP A 444 18.78 -14.70 -28.70
N THR A 445 18.87 -13.47 -29.20
CA THR A 445 19.72 -13.11 -30.36
C THR A 445 20.44 -11.80 -30.09
N ASN A 446 21.70 -11.68 -30.50
CA ASN A 446 22.41 -10.40 -30.49
C ASN A 446 22.08 -9.57 -31.75
N GLN A 447 22.05 -8.26 -31.60
CA GLN A 447 21.76 -7.30 -32.67
C GLN A 447 22.42 -5.94 -32.41
N ALA A 448 22.44 -5.08 -33.44
CA ALA A 448 22.91 -3.71 -33.30
C ALA A 448 22.13 -2.96 -32.20
N CYS A 449 22.86 -2.30 -31.30
CA CYS A 449 22.28 -1.56 -30.17
C CYS A 449 21.44 -0.36 -30.60
N SER A 450 21.66 0.16 -31.80
CA SER A 450 20.92 1.29 -32.39
C SER A 450 19.54 0.90 -32.93
N THR A 451 19.26 -0.41 -33.11
CA THR A 451 18.00 -0.88 -33.69
C THR A 451 16.85 -0.66 -32.71
N PRO A 452 15.82 0.13 -33.05
CA PRO A 452 14.68 0.32 -32.15
C PRO A 452 13.94 -0.99 -31.89
N GLN A 453 13.69 -1.32 -30.63
CA GLN A 453 12.88 -2.47 -30.21
C GLN A 453 12.02 -2.13 -29.02
N CYS A 454 10.95 -2.89 -28.83
CA CYS A 454 10.30 -2.99 -27.52
C CYS A 454 11.32 -3.44 -26.48
N TYR A 455 11.06 -3.21 -25.20
CA TYR A 455 12.03 -3.52 -24.15
C TYR A 455 11.36 -3.99 -22.87
N ILE A 456 12.08 -4.79 -22.10
CA ILE A 456 11.64 -5.30 -20.81
C ILE A 456 12.51 -4.63 -19.74
N CYS A 457 11.89 -4.13 -18.68
CA CYS A 457 12.58 -3.71 -17.48
C CYS A 457 12.40 -4.77 -16.38
N SER A 458 13.45 -5.01 -15.60
CA SER A 458 13.41 -5.83 -14.39
C SER A 458 13.57 -4.97 -13.13
N TYR A 459 12.69 -5.17 -12.16
CA TYR A 459 12.60 -4.44 -10.88
C TYR A 459 13.13 -5.29 -9.73
#